data_AF-A0A945I7S4-F1
#
_entry.id   AF-A0A945I7S4-F1
#
_cell.length_a   1.000
_cell.length_b   1.000
_cell.length_c   1.000
_cell.angle_alpha   90.00
_cell.angle_beta   90.00
_cell.angle_gamma   90.00
#
_symmetry.space_group_name_H-M   'P 1'
#
loop_
_entity.id
_entity.type
_entity.pdbx_description
1 polymer ?
#
loop_
_entity_poly.entity_id
_entity_poly.type
_entity_poly.pdbx_seq_one_letter_code
_entity_poly.pdbx_strand_id
1 'polypeptide(L)'
;MSDYNFYAGYLRFAAQKTERETPEIEEMMAELDRVAGALEAGDNFFVAADKLRVTGRALAGVAGFLQQHILPEVIAADNDKGEAQIRWVIDTSMSLMANLMAHAETTKDSEGYQVSLPDAP
;
A
#
# COMPACT_ATOMS: atom_id res chain seq x y z
N MET A 1 -2.11 -4.87 -19.23
CA MET A 1 -2.33 -3.91 -18.14
C MET A 1 -2.66 -4.74 -16.92
N SER A 2 -1.93 -4.56 -15.83
CA SER A 2 -2.18 -5.31 -14.58
C SER A 2 -3.56 -4.95 -14.03
N ASP A 3 -4.30 -5.93 -13.52
CA ASP A 3 -5.60 -5.69 -12.87
C ASP A 3 -5.44 -4.80 -11.62
N TYR A 4 -4.21 -4.65 -11.10
CA TYR A 4 -3.86 -3.86 -9.92
C TYR A 4 -3.48 -2.40 -10.21
N ASN A 5 -3.71 -1.90 -11.43
CA ASN A 5 -3.44 -0.50 -11.77
C ASN A 5 -4.21 0.50 -10.87
N PHE A 6 -5.42 0.14 -10.42
CA PHE A 6 -6.16 0.98 -9.47
C PHE A 6 -5.42 1.09 -8.13
N TYR A 7 -4.86 -0.02 -7.62
CA TYR A 7 -4.11 -0.02 -6.38
C TYR A 7 -2.82 0.79 -6.51
N ALA A 8 -2.07 0.61 -7.60
CA ALA A 8 -0.90 1.44 -7.92
C ALA A 8 -1.25 2.94 -7.98
N GLY A 9 -2.43 3.28 -8.55
CA GLY A 9 -2.96 4.63 -8.57
C GLY A 9 -3.20 5.21 -7.17
N TYR A 10 -3.83 4.45 -6.27
CA TYR A 10 -4.06 4.88 -4.89
C TYR A 10 -2.77 5.06 -4.08
N LEU A 11 -1.80 4.15 -4.25
CA LEU A 11 -0.49 4.27 -3.61
C LEU A 11 0.23 5.56 -4.02
N ARG A 12 0.25 5.87 -5.33
CA ARG A 12 0.83 7.12 -5.83
C ARG A 12 0.06 8.35 -5.38
N PHE A 13 -1.26 8.26 -5.38
CA PHE A 13 -2.09 9.37 -4.92
C PHE A 13 -1.78 9.71 -3.47
N ALA A 14 -1.71 8.72 -2.58
CA ALA A 14 -1.28 8.92 -1.21
C ALA A 14 0.15 9.47 -1.15
N ALA A 15 1.08 8.89 -1.92
CA ALA A 15 2.48 9.32 -1.95
C ALA A 15 2.69 10.78 -2.41
N GLN A 16 1.83 11.27 -3.30
CA GLN A 16 1.84 12.66 -3.79
C GLN A 16 1.12 13.63 -2.85
N LYS A 17 0.13 13.14 -2.08
CA LYS A 17 -0.64 13.97 -1.15
C LYS A 17 0.04 14.14 0.21
N THR A 18 0.92 13.23 0.59
CA THR A 18 1.67 13.32 1.84
C THR A 18 2.84 14.30 1.70
N GLU A 19 2.89 15.31 2.58
CA GLU A 19 4.03 16.23 2.66
C GLU A 19 5.26 15.52 3.23
N ARG A 20 6.39 15.66 2.54
CA ARG A 20 7.67 15.01 2.88
C ARG A 20 8.43 15.84 3.91
N GLU A 21 7.83 16.01 5.07
CA GLU A 21 8.34 16.89 6.12
C GLU A 21 9.57 16.31 6.84
N THR A 22 9.72 14.97 6.82
CA THR A 22 10.85 14.28 7.45
C THR A 22 11.49 13.27 6.49
N PRO A 23 12.77 12.94 6.67
CA PRO A 23 13.46 11.91 5.88
C PRO A 23 12.76 10.53 5.96
N GLU A 24 12.15 10.22 7.10
CA GLU A 24 11.39 8.97 7.28
C GLU A 24 10.14 8.95 6.41
N ILE A 25 9.41 10.08 6.33
CA ILE A 25 8.24 10.20 5.45
C ILE A 25 8.66 10.14 3.98
N GLU A 26 9.74 10.81 3.61
CA GLU A 26 10.29 10.72 2.25
C GLU A 26 10.60 9.28 1.84
N GLU A 27 11.22 8.50 2.74
CA GLU A 27 11.53 7.09 2.50
C GLU A 27 10.26 6.23 2.38
N MET A 28 9.25 6.47 3.22
CA MET A 28 7.95 5.80 3.11
C MET A 28 7.29 6.07 1.75
N MET A 29 7.28 7.32 1.29
CA MET A 29 6.67 7.68 0.01
C MET A 29 7.45 7.07 -1.17
N ALA A 30 8.78 7.02 -1.08
CA ALA A 30 9.61 6.35 -2.07
C ALA A 30 9.30 4.84 -2.18
N GLU A 31 9.07 4.16 -1.04
CA GLU A 31 8.64 2.75 -1.07
C GLU A 31 7.24 2.58 -1.66
N LEU A 32 6.29 3.50 -1.40
CA LEU A 32 4.97 3.46 -2.04
C LEU A 32 5.07 3.60 -3.57
N ASP A 33 5.87 4.54 -4.05
CA ASP A 33 6.11 4.73 -5.49
C ASP A 33 6.78 3.48 -6.11
N ARG A 34 7.71 2.85 -5.38
CA ARG A 34 8.37 1.62 -5.81
C ARG A 34 7.40 0.45 -5.90
N VAL A 35 6.56 0.26 -4.89
CA VAL A 35 5.51 -0.77 -4.88
C VAL A 35 4.53 -0.51 -6.01
N ALA A 36 4.05 0.73 -6.18
CA ALA A 36 3.16 1.08 -7.28
C ALA A 36 3.75 0.75 -8.66
N GLY A 37 5.03 1.04 -8.88
CA GLY A 37 5.73 0.66 -10.12
C GLY A 37 5.82 -0.85 -10.32
N ALA A 38 6.04 -1.63 -9.25
CA ALA A 38 6.05 -3.08 -9.32
C ALA A 38 4.66 -3.67 -9.67
N LEU A 39 3.60 -3.08 -9.12
CA LEU A 39 2.21 -3.51 -9.36
C LEU A 39 1.72 -3.23 -10.79
N GLU A 40 2.32 -2.26 -11.47
CA GLU A 40 2.05 -2.03 -12.90
C GLU A 40 2.72 -3.09 -13.78
N ALA A 41 3.84 -3.65 -13.32
CA ALA A 41 4.59 -4.68 -14.03
C ALA A 41 4.06 -6.10 -13.77
N GLY A 42 3.38 -6.34 -12.65
CA GLY A 42 2.82 -7.64 -12.30
C GLY A 42 1.95 -7.63 -11.04
N ASP A 43 1.58 -8.82 -10.59
CA ASP A 43 0.73 -9.10 -9.42
C ASP A 43 1.54 -9.39 -8.14
N ASN A 44 2.86 -9.47 -8.26
CA ASN A 44 3.78 -9.82 -7.19
C ASN A 44 4.92 -8.80 -7.12
N PHE A 45 5.37 -8.51 -5.91
CA PHE A 45 6.54 -7.66 -5.69
C PHE A 45 7.36 -8.15 -4.50
N PHE A 46 8.65 -7.83 -4.52
CA PHE A 46 9.58 -8.20 -3.45
C PHE A 46 9.98 -6.98 -2.65
N VAL A 47 9.90 -7.06 -1.32
CA VAL A 47 10.34 -6.03 -0.39
C VAL A 47 11.62 -6.48 0.31
N ALA A 48 12.66 -5.63 0.26
CA ALA A 48 13.94 -5.92 0.92
C ALA A 48 13.80 -5.93 2.45
N ALA A 49 14.65 -6.70 3.13
CA ALA A 49 14.58 -6.93 4.58
C ALA A 49 14.63 -5.62 5.40
N ASP A 50 15.53 -4.71 5.00
CA ASP A 50 15.71 -3.38 5.60
C ASP A 50 14.55 -2.43 5.34
N LYS A 51 13.69 -2.74 4.36
CA LYS A 51 12.53 -1.92 3.96
C LYS A 51 11.21 -2.45 4.48
N LEU A 52 11.13 -3.68 4.99
CA LEU A 52 9.88 -4.30 5.44
C LEU A 52 9.06 -3.40 6.37
N ARG A 53 9.71 -2.82 7.38
CA ARG A 53 9.05 -1.97 8.38
C ARG A 53 8.60 -0.63 7.81
N VAL A 54 9.44 0.00 6.99
CA VAL A 54 9.12 1.27 6.32
C VAL A 54 7.98 1.08 5.34
N THR A 55 8.04 0.05 4.49
CA THR A 55 6.97 -0.29 3.56
C THR A 55 5.67 -0.61 4.31
N GLY A 56 5.74 -1.41 5.39
CA GLY A 56 4.59 -1.72 6.22
C GLY A 56 3.94 -0.47 6.83
N ARG A 57 4.73 0.44 7.40
CA ARG A 57 4.22 1.72 7.93
C ARG A 57 3.62 2.60 6.85
N ALA A 58 4.25 2.65 5.69
CA ALA A 58 3.73 3.42 4.55
C ALA A 58 2.36 2.89 4.11
N LEU A 59 2.19 1.57 4.00
CA LEU A 59 0.93 0.92 3.67
C LEU A 59 -0.17 1.18 4.73
N ALA A 60 0.16 1.17 6.01
CA ALA A 60 -0.77 1.58 7.07
C ALA A 60 -1.19 3.05 6.93
N GLY A 61 -0.25 3.94 6.56
CA GLY A 61 -0.55 5.34 6.27
C GLY A 61 -1.53 5.50 5.12
N VAL A 62 -1.35 4.75 4.02
CA VAL A 62 -2.28 4.74 2.89
C VAL A 62 -3.66 4.26 3.32
N ALA A 63 -3.74 3.13 4.04
CA ALA A 63 -5.01 2.59 4.52
C ALA A 63 -5.76 3.62 5.40
N GLY A 64 -5.07 4.24 6.36
CA GLY A 64 -5.64 5.27 7.22
C GLY A 64 -6.12 6.50 6.43
N PHE A 65 -5.33 6.98 5.48
CA PHE A 65 -5.67 8.12 4.64
C PHE A 65 -6.93 7.83 3.79
N LEU A 66 -6.98 6.68 3.12
CA LEU A 66 -8.13 6.29 2.31
C LEU A 66 -9.38 6.11 3.17
N GLN A 67 -9.26 5.48 4.33
CA GLN A 67 -10.37 5.25 5.25
C GLN A 67 -10.95 6.56 5.80
N GLN A 68 -10.11 7.54 6.12
CA GLN A 68 -10.55 8.79 6.73
C GLN A 68 -11.02 9.84 5.73
N HIS A 69 -10.39 9.91 4.55
CA HIS A 69 -10.62 11.00 3.60
C HIS A 69 -11.34 10.58 2.33
N ILE A 70 -11.08 9.40 1.77
CA ILE A 70 -11.57 9.04 0.43
C ILE A 70 -12.81 8.15 0.49
N LEU A 71 -12.82 7.14 1.37
CA LEU A 71 -13.95 6.23 1.52
C LEU A 71 -15.26 6.96 1.84
N PRO A 72 -15.32 7.95 2.77
CA PRO A 72 -16.55 8.67 3.06
C PRO A 72 -17.07 9.48 1.87
N GLU A 73 -16.17 10.07 1.06
CA GLU A 73 -16.55 10.84 -0.13
C GLU A 73 -17.14 9.95 -1.21
N VAL A 74 -16.57 8.76 -1.41
CA VAL A 74 -17.06 7.79 -2.41
C VAL A 74 -18.41 7.19 -2.00
N ILE A 75 -18.60 6.92 -0.70
CA ILE A 75 -19.91 6.53 -0.16
C ILE A 75 -20.93 7.65 -0.37
N ALA A 76 -20.58 8.90 -0.06
CA ALA A 76 -21.47 10.04 -0.25
C ALA A 76 -21.82 10.32 -1.72
N ALA A 77 -21.01 9.82 -2.65
CA ALA A 77 -21.23 9.92 -4.10
C ALA A 77 -22.00 8.73 -4.69
N ASP A 78 -22.46 7.77 -3.87
CA ASP A 78 -23.13 6.53 -4.29
C ASP A 78 -22.34 5.77 -5.38
N ASN A 79 -21.01 5.76 -5.28
CA ASN A 79 -20.14 5.09 -6.24
C ASN A 79 -19.72 3.71 -5.70
N ASP A 80 -20.61 2.73 -5.86
CA ASP A 80 -20.45 1.35 -5.38
C ASP A 80 -19.13 0.70 -5.84
N LYS A 81 -18.73 0.94 -7.10
CA LYS A 81 -17.49 0.38 -7.64
C LYS A 81 -16.26 0.99 -6.99
N GLY A 82 -16.26 2.31 -6.82
CA GLY A 82 -15.18 3.02 -6.12
C GLY A 82 -15.08 2.57 -4.66
N GLU A 83 -16.23 2.37 -4.01
CA GLU A 83 -16.28 1.92 -2.62
C GLU A 83 -15.65 0.53 -2.48
N ALA A 84 -16.04 -0.42 -3.33
CA ALA A 84 -15.47 -1.76 -3.34
C ALA A 84 -13.95 -1.75 -3.55
N GLN A 85 -13.46 -0.93 -4.50
CA GLN A 85 -12.03 -0.78 -4.75
C GLN A 85 -11.29 -0.17 -3.56
N ILE A 86 -11.80 0.89 -2.95
CA ILE A 86 -11.15 1.54 -1.81
C ILE A 86 -11.11 0.60 -0.60
N ARG A 87 -12.21 -0.08 -0.29
CA ARG A 87 -12.26 -1.06 0.78
C ARG A 87 -11.23 -2.17 0.56
N TRP A 88 -11.19 -2.72 -0.66
CA TRP A 88 -10.19 -3.72 -1.01
C TRP A 88 -8.76 -3.20 -0.85
N VAL A 89 -8.48 -1.96 -1.24
CA VAL A 89 -7.15 -1.35 -1.08
C VAL A 89 -6.78 -1.19 0.40
N ILE A 90 -7.72 -0.75 1.23
CA ILE A 90 -7.53 -0.62 2.68
C ILE A 90 -7.22 -1.98 3.30
N ASP A 91 -8.07 -2.98 3.05
CA ASP A 91 -7.94 -4.32 3.61
C ASP A 91 -6.64 -5.01 3.15
N THR A 92 -6.31 -4.86 1.87
CA THR A 92 -5.06 -5.40 1.30
C THR A 92 -3.86 -4.70 1.92
N SER A 93 -3.84 -3.37 2.00
CA SER A 93 -2.71 -2.63 2.57
C SER A 93 -2.48 -2.95 4.04
N MET A 94 -3.55 -3.10 4.83
CA MET A 94 -3.47 -3.52 6.23
C MET A 94 -2.98 -4.96 6.38
N SER A 95 -3.47 -5.87 5.54
CA SER A 95 -3.02 -7.27 5.54
C SER A 95 -1.55 -7.39 5.16
N LEU A 96 -1.11 -6.66 4.14
CA LEU A 96 0.29 -6.59 3.74
C LEU A 96 1.17 -5.99 4.82
N MET A 97 0.73 -4.89 5.45
CA MET A 97 1.44 -4.31 6.60
C MET A 97 1.65 -5.34 7.70
N ALA A 98 0.60 -6.07 8.09
CA ALA A 98 0.69 -7.10 9.12
C ALA A 98 1.66 -8.21 8.74
N ASN A 99 1.60 -8.69 7.49
CA ASN A 99 2.48 -9.73 6.97
C ASN A 99 3.95 -9.29 6.94
N LEU A 100 4.23 -8.08 6.45
CA LEU A 100 5.58 -7.52 6.40
C LEU A 100 6.17 -7.35 7.80
N MET A 101 5.38 -6.83 8.74
CA MET A 101 5.81 -6.63 10.13
C MET A 101 6.05 -7.96 10.83
N ALA A 102 5.12 -8.92 10.72
CA ALA A 102 5.28 -10.25 11.30
C ALA A 102 6.48 -11.00 10.71
N HIS A 103 6.72 -10.87 9.40
CA HIS A 103 7.89 -11.45 8.76
C HIS A 103 9.19 -10.81 9.26
N ALA A 104 9.26 -9.47 9.28
CA ALA A 104 10.41 -8.74 9.82
C ALA A 104 10.73 -9.12 11.27
N GLU A 105 9.70 -9.31 12.11
CA GLU A 105 9.87 -9.77 13.50
C GLU A 105 10.38 -11.21 13.57
N THR A 106 9.84 -12.10 12.74
CA THR A 106 10.19 -13.53 12.73
C THR A 106 11.62 -13.74 12.24
N THR A 107 12.01 -13.04 11.17
CA THR A 107 13.34 -13.18 10.54
C THR A 107 14.37 -12.20 11.12
N LYS A 108 13.98 -11.38 12.11
CA LYS A 108 14.81 -10.33 12.71
C LYS A 108 15.44 -9.43 11.65
N ASP A 109 14.60 -8.97 10.72
CA ASP A 109 14.99 -8.05 9.63
C ASP A 109 16.13 -8.60 8.74
N SER A 110 16.30 -9.93 8.67
CA SER A 110 17.39 -10.58 7.93
C SER A 110 16.98 -11.10 6.55
N GLU A 111 15.68 -11.29 6.31
CA GLU A 111 15.15 -11.82 5.05
C GLU A 111 14.12 -10.86 4.46
N GLY A 112 14.15 -10.68 3.14
CA GLY A 112 13.13 -9.92 2.43
C GLY A 112 11.88 -10.77 2.18
N TYR A 113 10.78 -10.11 1.84
CA TYR A 113 9.48 -10.74 1.73
C TYR A 113 8.92 -10.63 0.31
N GLN A 114 8.51 -11.75 -0.25
CA GLN A 114 7.76 -11.77 -1.50
C GLN A 114 6.26 -11.61 -1.20
N VAL A 115 5.69 -10.54 -1.73
CA VAL A 115 4.28 -10.23 -1.61
C VAL A 115 3.53 -10.77 -2.81
N SER A 116 2.42 -11.46 -2.53
CA SER A 116 1.39 -11.83 -3.50
C SER A 116 0.08 -11.14 -3.15
N LEU A 117 -0.51 -10.46 -4.12
CA LEU A 117 -1.79 -9.77 -3.94
C LEU A 117 -2.96 -10.76 -4.02
N PRO A 118 -4.05 -10.49 -3.25
CA PRO A 118 -5.32 -11.21 -3.43
C PRO A 118 -5.98 -10.83 -4.76
N ASP A 119 -6.99 -11.59 -5.20
CA ASP A 119 -7.73 -11.26 -6.41
C ASP A 119 -8.37 -9.86 -6.31
N ALA A 120 -8.28 -9.10 -7.41
CA ALA A 120 -8.89 -7.78 -7.53
C ALA A 120 -10.43 -7.84 -7.48
N PRO A 121 -11.10 -6.78 -6.97
CA PRO A 121 -12.56 -6.73 -6.81
C PRO A 121 -13.32 -6.42 -8.11
#